data_AF-A0A944F4C9-F1
#
_entry.id   AF-A0A944F4C9-F1
#
_cell.length_a   1.000
_cell.length_b   1.000
_cell.length_c   1.000
_cell.angle_alpha   90.00
_cell.angle_beta   90.00
_cell.angle_gamma   90.00
#
_symmetry.space_group_name_H-M   'P 1'
#
loop_
_entity.id
_entity.type
_entity.pdbx_description
1 polymer ?
#
loop_
_entity_poly.entity_id
_entity_poly.type
_entity_poly.pdbx_seq_one_letter_code
_entity_poly.pdbx_strand_id
1 'polypeptide(L)'
;MIASTPVARWSWGEPGHETDLVREAVRRFALALGVLDRYRLGTPHGGRVVVVIPEPGRRNFLLRADFPVGALALEAAEGSGAAEALVARIKGSLAAGEIGGVELFASCDGIVETETQTGAESVEGIFALTVEVSESFFQVGLTTFSDAWMPFDLRGRGQEAVFAANRPRLSSALAELSESLDVDIDPEDATWFGIPTESGAENHYEDDDGTPSDVWGRFEIPYRNGIFSQTPKFTDGYGRQTSGPVRYVPVRGEREVLGYLWASDTDGAASFEARDAADLDAYQAGLVWLGRLQEAYGRGLLPTAALAELMEHAGDRVSGHAGSAEPIEVDEFWKLRELAQS
;
A
#
# COMPACT_ATOMS: atom_id res chain seq x y z
N MET A 1 -1.20 -12.44 -2.80
CA MET A 1 -0.55 -11.20 -3.26
C MET A 1 -0.80 -10.07 -2.26
N ILE A 2 -0.04 -8.96 -2.37
CA ILE A 2 -0.25 -7.72 -1.60
C ILE A 2 -0.44 -6.55 -2.58
N ALA A 3 -1.61 -5.93 -2.54
CA ALA A 3 -1.93 -4.72 -3.31
C ALA A 3 -1.42 -3.46 -2.60
N SER A 4 -1.15 -2.40 -3.35
CA SER A 4 -0.84 -1.06 -2.82
C SER A 4 -2.09 -0.31 -2.41
N THR A 5 -3.24 -0.76 -2.92
CA THR A 5 -4.56 -0.26 -2.59
C THR A 5 -5.32 -1.31 -1.77
N PRO A 6 -6.23 -0.90 -0.87
CA PRO A 6 -6.95 -1.83 -0.01
C PRO A 6 -7.80 -2.85 -0.76
N VAL A 7 -7.72 -4.11 -0.32
CA VAL A 7 -8.57 -5.21 -0.77
C VAL A 7 -9.92 -5.18 -0.06
N ALA A 8 -9.93 -4.96 1.25
CA ALA A 8 -11.13 -4.89 2.07
C ALA A 8 -10.89 -4.02 3.31
N ARG A 9 -11.97 -3.41 3.81
CA ARG A 9 -11.96 -2.55 4.99
C ARG A 9 -13.14 -2.89 5.90
N TRP A 10 -12.90 -2.86 7.19
CA TRP A 10 -13.90 -3.01 8.23
C TRP A 10 -13.72 -1.89 9.25
N SER A 11 -14.84 -1.42 9.78
CA SER A 11 -14.83 -0.43 10.85
C SER A 11 -15.71 -0.84 12.01
N TRP A 12 -15.35 -0.34 13.20
CA TRP A 12 -16.14 -0.42 14.42
C TRP A 12 -16.18 0.98 15.01
N GLY A 13 -17.33 1.62 15.03
CA GLY A 13 -17.43 2.98 15.52
C GLY A 13 -18.81 3.33 16.03
N GLU A 14 -18.85 4.12 17.10
CA GLU A 14 -20.08 4.63 17.67
C GLU A 14 -19.88 6.08 18.15
N PRO A 15 -20.96 6.88 18.24
CA PRO A 15 -20.93 8.14 18.96
C PRO A 15 -20.51 7.90 20.42
N GLY A 16 -19.63 8.76 20.95
CA GLY A 16 -19.10 8.62 22.29
C GLY A 16 -18.59 9.94 22.83
N HIS A 17 -18.61 10.10 24.16
CA HIS A 17 -18.14 11.30 24.85
C HIS A 17 -16.98 10.94 25.77
N GLU A 18 -15.80 10.83 25.18
CA GLU A 18 -14.60 10.41 25.90
C GLU A 18 -13.88 11.62 26.48
N THR A 19 -13.51 11.53 27.76
CA THR A 19 -12.89 12.65 28.49
C THR A 19 -11.36 12.66 28.40
N ASP A 20 -10.74 11.49 28.21
CA ASP A 20 -9.29 11.34 28.02
C ASP A 20 -9.02 10.67 26.67
N LEU A 21 -9.12 11.47 25.60
CA LEU A 21 -9.02 11.00 24.21
C LEU A 21 -7.74 10.19 23.95
N VAL A 22 -6.60 10.59 24.54
CA VAL A 22 -5.32 9.90 24.36
C VAL A 22 -5.35 8.52 25.01
N ARG A 23 -5.80 8.44 26.26
CA ARG A 23 -5.90 7.16 26.98
C ARG A 23 -6.83 6.21 26.25
N GLU A 24 -7.93 6.74 25.77
CA GLU A 24 -8.95 5.95 25.12
C GLU A 24 -8.52 5.43 23.75
N ALA A 25 -7.88 6.27 22.94
CA ALA A 25 -7.31 5.85 21.66
C ALA A 25 -6.26 4.75 21.85
N VAL A 26 -5.39 4.88 22.86
CA VAL A 26 -4.40 3.84 23.20
C VAL A 26 -5.07 2.55 23.68
N ARG A 27 -6.14 2.64 24.50
CA ARG A 27 -6.88 1.48 25.00
C ARG A 27 -7.47 0.67 23.84
N ARG A 28 -8.23 1.32 22.96
CA ARG A 28 -8.86 0.68 21.79
C ARG A 28 -7.82 0.11 20.82
N PHE A 29 -6.74 0.85 20.58
CA PHE A 29 -5.63 0.38 19.75
C PHE A 29 -4.95 -0.87 20.32
N ALA A 30 -4.62 -0.86 21.63
CA ALA A 30 -3.97 -2.01 22.27
C ALA A 30 -4.86 -3.25 22.29
N LEU A 31 -6.17 -3.07 22.49
CA LEU A 31 -7.16 -4.13 22.44
C LEU A 31 -7.24 -4.74 21.04
N ALA A 32 -7.41 -3.91 20.01
CA ALA A 32 -7.49 -4.38 18.63
C ALA A 32 -6.19 -5.06 18.19
N LEU A 33 -5.04 -4.49 18.54
CA LEU A 33 -3.75 -5.10 18.24
C LEU A 33 -3.55 -6.44 18.95
N GLY A 34 -4.00 -6.57 20.21
CA GLY A 34 -3.96 -7.82 20.96
C GLY A 34 -4.78 -8.93 20.29
N VAL A 35 -5.97 -8.61 19.78
CA VAL A 35 -6.80 -9.55 19.00
C VAL A 35 -6.03 -10.00 17.76
N LEU A 36 -5.50 -9.06 16.96
CA LEU A 36 -4.76 -9.40 15.74
C LEU A 36 -3.53 -10.28 16.02
N ASP A 37 -2.77 -9.97 17.06
CA ASP A 37 -1.58 -10.74 17.47
C ASP A 37 -1.92 -12.18 17.86
N ARG A 38 -3.03 -12.40 18.61
CA ARG A 38 -3.52 -13.74 18.98
C ARG A 38 -3.76 -14.64 17.77
N TYR A 39 -4.27 -14.07 16.68
CA TYR A 39 -4.50 -14.79 15.43
C TYR A 39 -3.29 -14.75 14.48
N ARG A 40 -2.14 -14.22 14.91
CA ARG A 40 -0.92 -14.00 14.11
C ARG A 40 -1.20 -13.18 12.85
N LEU A 41 -2.09 -12.20 12.96
CA LEU A 41 -2.54 -11.31 11.88
C LEU A 41 -2.04 -9.88 12.05
N GLY A 42 -1.44 -9.50 13.18
CA GLY A 42 -0.95 -8.14 13.32
C GLY A 42 0.05 -7.94 14.44
N THR A 43 1.31 -7.75 14.05
CA THR A 43 2.36 -7.15 14.87
C THR A 43 2.77 -5.84 14.20
N PRO A 44 2.88 -4.69 14.89
CA PRO A 44 3.18 -3.42 14.25
C PRO A 44 4.54 -3.49 13.55
N HIS A 45 4.58 -3.12 12.27
CA HIS A 45 5.78 -3.11 11.45
C HIS A 45 6.87 -2.25 12.10
N GLY A 46 8.06 -2.83 12.27
CA GLY A 46 9.16 -2.19 12.99
C GLY A 46 8.88 -1.87 14.47
N GLY A 47 7.79 -2.41 15.05
CA GLY A 47 7.37 -2.16 16.42
C GLY A 47 6.95 -0.71 16.68
N ARG A 48 6.39 -0.01 15.68
CA ARG A 48 6.05 1.42 15.76
C ARG A 48 4.55 1.67 15.55
N VAL A 49 4.05 2.70 16.19
CA VAL A 49 2.74 3.31 15.93
C VAL A 49 2.93 4.78 15.62
N VAL A 50 2.26 5.26 14.58
CA VAL A 50 2.15 6.69 14.28
C VAL A 50 1.02 7.26 15.12
N VAL A 51 1.28 8.36 15.82
CA VAL A 51 0.28 9.12 16.57
C VAL A 51 0.16 10.50 15.95
N VAL A 52 -1.06 10.87 15.60
CA VAL A 52 -1.40 12.20 15.08
C VAL A 52 -2.46 12.83 15.97
N ILE A 53 -2.20 14.05 16.40
CA ILE A 53 -3.11 14.85 17.21
C ILE A 53 -3.22 16.22 16.53
N PRO A 54 -4.27 16.45 15.72
CA PRO A 54 -4.46 17.73 15.04
C PRO A 54 -4.81 18.84 16.03
N GLU A 55 -4.40 20.07 15.70
CA GLU A 55 -4.85 21.25 16.42
C GLU A 55 -6.22 21.69 15.87
N PRO A 56 -7.29 21.76 16.71
CA PRO A 56 -8.64 22.05 16.24
C PRO A 56 -8.72 23.36 15.42
N GLY A 57 -9.37 23.27 14.26
CA GLY A 57 -9.59 24.43 13.39
C GLY A 57 -8.34 24.98 12.69
N ARG A 58 -7.19 24.30 12.78
CA ARG A 58 -5.93 24.70 12.14
C ARG A 58 -5.36 23.56 11.28
N ARG A 59 -4.55 23.92 10.29
CA ARG A 59 -3.75 22.96 9.51
C ARG A 59 -2.42 22.62 10.20
N ASN A 60 -2.44 22.51 11.52
CA ASN A 60 -1.26 22.27 12.34
C ASN A 60 -1.51 21.07 13.26
N PHE A 61 -0.45 20.50 13.82
CA PHE A 61 -0.52 19.35 14.71
C PHE A 61 0.02 19.70 16.09
N LEU A 62 -0.68 19.29 17.14
CA LEU A 62 -0.14 19.27 18.50
C LEU A 62 0.90 18.16 18.66
N LEU A 63 0.74 17.07 17.90
CA LEU A 63 1.68 15.98 17.80
C LEU A 63 1.54 15.26 16.46
N ARG A 64 2.68 14.94 15.84
CA ARG A 64 2.79 13.94 14.77
C ARG A 64 4.12 13.23 14.97
N ALA A 65 4.09 12.04 15.54
CA ALA A 65 5.30 11.31 15.89
C ALA A 65 5.08 9.80 15.91
N ASP A 66 6.17 9.07 15.71
CA ASP A 66 6.23 7.62 15.82
C ASP A 66 6.66 7.19 17.22
N PHE A 67 5.89 6.31 17.85
CA PHE A 67 6.19 5.76 19.17
C PHE A 67 6.51 4.26 19.09
N PRO A 68 7.53 3.78 19.82
CA PRO A 68 7.75 2.35 19.94
C PRO A 68 6.67 1.74 20.83
N VAL A 69 5.98 0.74 20.28
CA VAL A 69 4.84 0.07 20.92
C VAL A 69 5.25 -1.14 21.75
N GLY A 70 6.43 -1.73 21.54
CA GLY A 70 6.84 -2.92 22.31
C GLY A 70 5.79 -4.04 22.27
N ALA A 71 5.85 -5.00 23.20
CA ALA A 71 4.84 -6.06 23.30
C ALA A 71 3.55 -5.57 24.01
N LEU A 72 2.88 -4.55 23.46
CA LEU A 72 1.55 -4.12 23.95
C LEU A 72 0.52 -5.27 23.92
N ALA A 73 0.68 -6.22 22.99
CA ALA A 73 -0.24 -7.32 22.75
C ALA A 73 -0.31 -8.37 23.88
N LEU A 74 0.74 -8.54 24.69
CA LEU A 74 0.82 -9.63 25.67
C LEU A 74 0.13 -9.34 27.02
N GLU A 75 -0.31 -8.10 27.27
CA GLU A 75 -0.81 -7.70 28.59
C GLU A 75 -2.16 -6.95 28.54
N ALA A 76 -2.95 -7.06 27.47
CA ALA A 76 -4.27 -6.40 27.38
C ALA A 76 -5.31 -6.90 28.43
N ALA A 77 -4.98 -7.91 29.24
CA ALA A 77 -5.74 -8.29 30.42
C ALA A 77 -5.43 -7.32 31.57
N GLU A 78 -6.32 -6.35 31.79
CA GLU A 78 -6.41 -5.47 32.98
C GLU A 78 -5.16 -4.59 33.26
N GLY A 79 -5.06 -3.45 32.55
CA GLY A 79 -4.23 -2.33 33.00
C GLY A 79 -2.72 -2.52 32.82
N SER A 80 -2.28 -2.98 31.65
CA SER A 80 -0.85 -3.15 31.36
C SER A 80 -0.05 -1.87 31.58
N GLY A 81 1.13 -2.02 32.21
CA GLY A 81 2.08 -0.93 32.34
C GLY A 81 2.54 -0.37 30.99
N ALA A 82 2.48 -1.18 29.92
CA ALA A 82 2.87 -0.79 28.57
C ALA A 82 1.90 0.23 27.93
N ALA A 83 0.58 0.02 28.05
CA ALA A 83 -0.41 0.96 27.51
C ALA A 83 -0.34 2.31 28.24
N GLU A 84 -0.28 2.30 29.57
CA GLU A 84 -0.12 3.52 30.37
C GLU A 84 1.22 4.22 30.10
N ALA A 85 2.30 3.47 29.88
CA ALA A 85 3.59 4.04 29.47
C ALA A 85 3.52 4.70 28.08
N LEU A 86 2.75 4.15 27.14
CA LEU A 86 2.50 4.80 25.84
C LEU A 86 1.69 6.10 26.04
N VAL A 87 0.60 6.07 26.82
CA VAL A 87 -0.19 7.26 27.15
C VAL A 87 0.69 8.35 27.75
N ALA A 88 1.54 8.01 28.73
CA ALA A 88 2.45 8.96 29.38
C ALA A 88 3.46 9.56 28.39
N ARG A 89 4.01 8.77 27.47
CA ARG A 89 4.94 9.24 26.43
C ARG A 89 4.27 10.17 25.43
N ILE A 90 3.05 9.84 24.99
CA ILE A 90 2.27 10.69 24.08
C ILE A 90 2.00 12.03 24.78
N LYS A 91 1.43 12.00 25.99
CA LYS A 91 1.11 13.21 26.76
C LYS A 91 2.34 14.07 27.06
N GLY A 92 3.48 13.44 27.36
CA GLY A 92 4.74 14.15 27.59
C GLY A 92 5.35 14.78 26.34
N SER A 93 4.90 14.41 25.14
CA SER A 93 5.38 14.93 23.86
C SER A 93 4.44 15.97 23.22
N LEU A 94 3.28 16.22 23.83
CA LEU A 94 2.28 17.14 23.32
C LEU A 94 2.76 18.60 23.36
N ALA A 95 2.55 19.33 22.27
CA ALA A 95 2.58 20.78 22.31
C ALA A 95 1.37 21.34 23.09
N ALA A 96 1.49 22.58 23.58
CA ALA A 96 0.38 23.24 24.26
C ALA A 96 -0.78 23.51 23.29
N GLY A 97 -1.99 23.10 23.68
CA GLY A 97 -3.21 23.28 22.90
C GLY A 97 -4.34 22.39 23.40
N GLU A 98 -5.53 22.58 22.82
CA GLU A 98 -6.70 21.74 23.08
C GLU A 98 -6.72 20.55 22.11
N ILE A 99 -6.98 19.36 22.63
CA ILE A 99 -7.01 18.12 21.84
C ILE A 99 -8.43 17.94 21.29
N GLY A 100 -8.62 18.08 19.99
CA GLY A 100 -9.92 17.79 19.36
C GLY A 100 -10.10 16.35 18.88
N GLY A 101 -9.01 15.60 18.78
CA GLY A 101 -9.02 14.22 18.33
C GLY A 101 -7.64 13.58 18.44
N VAL A 102 -7.61 12.26 18.46
CA VAL A 102 -6.39 11.44 18.52
C VAL A 102 -6.52 10.34 17.49
N GLU A 103 -5.54 10.26 16.59
CA GLU A 103 -5.43 9.23 15.57
C GLU A 103 -4.20 8.37 15.84
N LEU A 104 -4.39 7.06 15.92
CA LEU A 104 -3.32 6.06 15.95
C LEU A 104 -3.36 5.26 14.66
N PHE A 105 -2.19 5.03 14.07
CA PHE A 105 -2.03 4.23 12.86
C PHE A 105 -0.85 3.28 13.00
N ALA A 106 -1.04 2.02 12.62
CA ALA A 106 0.05 1.07 12.42
C ALA A 106 -0.17 0.25 11.15
N SER A 107 0.89 0.10 10.37
CA SER A 107 0.99 -1.01 9.42
C SER A 107 1.40 -2.24 10.23
N CYS A 108 0.72 -3.36 10.02
CA CYS A 108 0.86 -4.57 10.79
C CYS A 108 1.33 -5.71 9.90
N ASP A 109 2.43 -6.34 10.30
CA ASP A 109 2.95 -7.56 9.72
C ASP A 109 2.15 -8.76 10.27
N GLY A 110 2.05 -9.83 9.51
CA GLY A 110 1.31 -11.02 9.94
C GLY A 110 1.76 -12.27 9.20
N ILE A 111 1.12 -13.38 9.51
CA ILE A 111 1.46 -14.68 8.93
C ILE A 111 0.36 -15.14 7.99
N VAL A 112 0.76 -15.44 6.75
CA VAL A 112 -0.06 -16.16 5.78
C VAL A 112 0.39 -17.62 5.75
N GLU A 113 -0.54 -18.53 6.03
CA GLU A 113 -0.28 -19.98 5.89
C GLU A 113 -0.30 -20.34 4.39
N THR A 114 0.73 -21.05 3.93
CA THR A 114 0.89 -21.46 2.52
C THR A 114 1.20 -22.95 2.41
N GLU A 115 0.99 -23.55 1.23
CA GLU A 115 1.30 -24.97 0.99
C GLU A 115 2.81 -25.29 0.85
N THR A 116 3.69 -24.29 0.85
CA THR A 116 5.13 -24.52 0.64
C THR A 116 5.77 -25.23 1.84
N GLN A 117 6.95 -25.86 1.65
CA GLN A 117 7.64 -26.68 2.66
C GLN A 117 7.92 -25.98 4.02
N THR A 118 7.76 -24.65 4.08
CA THR A 118 7.91 -23.82 5.29
C THR A 118 6.58 -23.52 6.01
N GLY A 119 5.42 -23.86 5.43
CA GLY A 119 4.07 -23.83 6.04
C GLY A 119 3.46 -22.45 6.31
N ALA A 120 4.29 -21.46 6.63
CA ALA A 120 3.87 -20.11 6.99
C ALA A 120 4.88 -19.07 6.47
N GLU A 121 4.38 -18.01 5.84
CA GLU A 121 5.17 -16.87 5.39
C GLU A 121 4.84 -15.63 6.23
N SER A 122 5.88 -14.90 6.64
CA SER A 122 5.73 -13.59 7.24
C SER A 122 5.52 -12.57 6.14
N VAL A 123 4.40 -11.86 6.19
CA VAL A 123 4.01 -10.86 5.21
C VAL A 123 3.98 -9.50 5.88
N GLU A 124 4.82 -8.60 5.38
CA GLU A 124 4.89 -7.23 5.88
C GLU A 124 3.66 -6.44 5.46
N GLY A 125 3.14 -5.61 6.38
CA GLY A 125 2.03 -4.69 6.11
C GLY A 125 0.75 -5.34 5.59
N ILE A 126 0.47 -6.57 6.00
CA ILE A 126 -0.72 -7.33 5.59
C ILE A 126 -2.02 -6.64 6.03
N PHE A 127 -1.99 -5.96 7.17
CA PHE A 127 -3.07 -5.08 7.62
C PHE A 127 -2.57 -3.66 7.90
N ALA A 128 -3.46 -2.68 7.79
CA ALA A 128 -3.34 -1.40 8.48
C ALA A 128 -4.44 -1.32 9.56
N LEU A 129 -4.03 -1.00 10.79
CA LEU A 129 -4.90 -0.75 11.92
C LEU A 129 -4.95 0.76 12.19
N THR A 130 -6.15 1.31 12.23
CA THR A 130 -6.41 2.71 12.54
C THR A 130 -7.32 2.83 13.75
N VAL A 131 -7.08 3.83 14.60
CA VAL A 131 -7.98 4.21 15.68
C VAL A 131 -8.10 5.72 15.67
N GLU A 132 -9.31 6.22 15.53
CA GLU A 132 -9.66 7.62 15.66
C GLU A 132 -10.57 7.79 16.89
N VAL A 133 -10.24 8.73 17.76
CA VAL A 133 -11.07 9.08 18.92
C VAL A 133 -11.17 10.59 18.99
N SER A 134 -12.40 11.09 19.11
CA SER A 134 -12.71 12.50 19.35
C SER A 134 -13.71 12.63 20.51
N GLU A 135 -14.11 13.85 20.83
CA GLU A 135 -15.11 14.10 21.88
C GLU A 135 -16.52 13.61 21.53
N SER A 136 -16.79 13.28 20.26
CA SER A 136 -18.13 12.92 19.79
C SER A 136 -18.24 11.51 19.21
N PHE A 137 -17.12 10.86 18.90
CA PHE A 137 -17.12 9.51 18.35
C PHE A 137 -15.76 8.83 18.52
N PHE A 138 -15.76 7.51 18.36
CA PHE A 138 -14.54 6.78 18.03
C PHE A 138 -14.78 5.88 16.81
N GLN A 139 -13.69 5.51 16.14
CA GLN A 139 -13.69 4.50 15.10
C GLN A 139 -12.39 3.70 15.17
N VAL A 140 -12.50 2.38 15.16
CA VAL A 140 -11.40 1.45 14.90
C VAL A 140 -11.56 0.97 13.47
N GLY A 141 -10.51 1.05 12.65
CA GLY A 141 -10.51 0.58 11.27
C GLY A 141 -9.48 -0.52 11.07
N LEU A 142 -9.85 -1.56 10.34
CA LEU A 142 -8.95 -2.61 9.89
C LEU A 142 -8.99 -2.68 8.36
N THR A 143 -7.83 -2.57 7.73
CA THR A 143 -7.70 -2.62 6.27
C THR A 143 -6.76 -3.73 5.89
N THR A 144 -7.15 -4.63 4.99
CA THR A 144 -6.24 -5.62 4.39
C THR A 144 -5.81 -5.21 2.99
N PHE A 145 -4.58 -5.60 2.65
CA PHE A 145 -4.01 -5.48 1.31
C PHE A 145 -3.81 -6.83 0.63
N SER A 146 -4.12 -7.93 1.33
CA SER A 146 -3.92 -9.29 0.83
C SER A 146 -5.21 -9.96 0.37
N ASP A 147 -5.06 -10.83 -0.61
CA ASP A 147 -6.07 -11.75 -1.12
C ASP A 147 -6.07 -13.13 -0.44
N ALA A 148 -5.17 -13.39 0.52
CA ALA A 148 -5.10 -14.68 1.21
C ALA A 148 -6.42 -15.11 1.89
N TRP A 149 -7.34 -14.16 2.05
CA TRP A 149 -8.66 -14.32 2.64
C TRP A 149 -9.74 -14.68 1.62
N MET A 150 -9.40 -14.88 0.36
CA MET A 150 -10.35 -15.09 -0.74
C MET A 150 -10.05 -16.39 -1.49
N PRO A 151 -11.08 -17.08 -2.04
CA PRO A 151 -10.88 -18.34 -2.76
C PRO A 151 -10.07 -18.19 -4.05
N PHE A 152 -10.11 -17.01 -4.67
CA PHE A 152 -9.29 -16.64 -5.83
C PHE A 152 -8.34 -15.50 -5.48
N ASP A 153 -7.16 -15.52 -6.06
CA ASP A 153 -6.20 -14.43 -5.96
C ASP A 153 -6.66 -13.21 -6.79
N LEU A 154 -6.00 -12.06 -6.67
CA LEU A 154 -6.40 -10.84 -7.41
C LEU A 154 -6.28 -10.96 -8.94
N ARG A 155 -5.69 -12.04 -9.47
CA ARG A 155 -5.61 -12.36 -10.91
C ARG A 155 -6.67 -13.39 -11.33
N GLY A 156 -7.61 -13.72 -10.44
CA GLY A 156 -8.67 -14.70 -10.68
C GLY A 156 -8.21 -16.16 -10.62
N ARG A 157 -7.01 -16.46 -10.12
CA ARG A 157 -6.49 -17.84 -10.02
C ARG A 157 -6.91 -18.46 -8.70
N GLY A 158 -7.34 -19.72 -8.72
CA GLY A 158 -7.76 -20.42 -7.51
C GLY A 158 -6.62 -20.65 -6.51
N GLN A 159 -6.91 -20.47 -5.22
CA GLN A 159 -5.96 -20.63 -4.10
C GLN A 159 -6.61 -21.31 -2.88
N GLU A 160 -7.34 -22.40 -3.13
CA GLU A 160 -8.20 -23.08 -2.15
C GLU A 160 -7.51 -23.41 -0.82
N ALA A 161 -6.28 -23.91 -0.86
CA ALA A 161 -5.55 -24.27 0.35
C ALA A 161 -5.11 -23.05 1.19
N VAL A 162 -4.69 -21.97 0.53
CA VAL A 162 -4.39 -20.69 1.20
C VAL A 162 -5.67 -20.15 1.84
N PHE A 163 -6.78 -20.14 1.10
CA PHE A 163 -8.08 -19.70 1.61
C PHE A 163 -8.53 -20.53 2.82
N ALA A 164 -8.48 -21.87 2.72
CA ALA A 164 -8.90 -22.77 3.80
C ALA A 164 -8.08 -22.60 5.08
N ALA A 165 -6.78 -22.30 4.97
CA ALA A 165 -5.91 -22.11 6.12
C ALA A 165 -6.05 -20.71 6.78
N ASN A 166 -6.36 -19.68 5.99
CA ASN A 166 -6.30 -18.29 6.45
C ASN A 166 -7.69 -17.68 6.73
N ARG A 167 -8.72 -18.03 5.96
CA ARG A 167 -10.08 -17.46 6.09
C ARG A 167 -10.69 -17.63 7.49
N PRO A 168 -10.59 -18.80 8.16
CA PRO A 168 -11.17 -18.97 9.49
C PRO A 168 -10.50 -18.07 10.54
N ARG A 169 -9.18 -17.86 10.43
CA ARG A 169 -8.42 -16.99 11.35
C ARG A 169 -8.89 -15.54 11.25
N LEU A 170 -9.05 -15.02 10.03
CA LEU A 170 -9.59 -13.67 9.85
C LEU A 170 -11.01 -13.57 10.42
N SER A 171 -11.87 -14.55 10.11
CA SER A 171 -13.25 -14.55 10.61
C SER A 171 -13.32 -14.54 12.14
N SER A 172 -12.47 -15.32 12.82
CA SER A 172 -12.41 -15.32 14.28
C SER A 172 -11.87 -14.00 14.82
N ALA A 173 -10.86 -13.40 14.17
CA ALA A 173 -10.33 -12.10 14.57
C ALA A 173 -11.37 -10.97 14.45
N LEU A 174 -12.12 -10.93 13.35
CA LEU A 174 -13.19 -9.94 13.15
C LEU A 174 -14.30 -10.09 14.20
N ALA A 175 -14.72 -11.32 14.49
CA ALA A 175 -15.72 -11.58 15.52
C ALA A 175 -15.22 -11.20 16.93
N GLU A 176 -13.98 -11.55 17.28
CA GLU A 176 -13.39 -11.20 18.57
C GLU A 176 -13.13 -9.70 18.71
N LEU A 177 -12.84 -8.98 17.61
CA LEU A 177 -12.76 -7.52 17.60
C LEU A 177 -14.12 -6.90 17.96
N SER A 178 -15.20 -7.36 17.34
CA SER A 178 -16.56 -6.86 17.67
C SER A 178 -16.91 -7.12 19.14
N GLU A 179 -16.65 -8.33 19.64
CA GLU A 179 -16.88 -8.68 21.05
C GLU A 179 -16.03 -7.84 22.00
N SER A 180 -14.75 -7.64 21.69
CA SER A 180 -13.82 -6.92 22.56
C SER A 180 -14.08 -5.41 22.56
N LEU A 181 -14.52 -4.85 21.42
CA LEU A 181 -14.87 -3.44 21.29
C LEU A 181 -16.31 -3.15 21.76
N ASP A 182 -17.14 -4.18 21.92
CA ASP A 182 -18.58 -4.09 22.21
C ASP A 182 -19.33 -3.26 21.15
N VAL A 183 -18.95 -3.44 19.89
CA VAL A 183 -19.53 -2.74 18.72
C VAL A 183 -19.66 -3.73 17.57
N ASP A 184 -20.77 -3.67 16.85
CA ASP A 184 -20.97 -4.48 15.65
C ASP A 184 -19.99 -4.07 14.55
N ILE A 185 -19.54 -5.04 13.77
CA ILE A 185 -18.66 -4.79 12.63
C ILE A 185 -19.47 -4.12 11.51
N ASP A 186 -18.90 -3.08 10.91
CA ASP A 186 -19.39 -2.45 9.69
C ASP A 186 -18.41 -2.73 8.55
N PRO A 187 -18.70 -3.69 7.65
CA PRO A 187 -17.97 -3.87 6.41
C PRO A 187 -18.17 -2.64 5.51
N GLU A 188 -17.09 -1.94 5.17
CA GLU A 188 -17.19 -0.72 4.34
C GLU A 188 -17.62 -1.04 2.89
N ASP A 189 -17.73 -0.01 2.05
CA ASP A 189 -18.02 -0.19 0.63
C ASP A 189 -17.02 -1.12 -0.07
N ALA A 190 -17.53 -1.88 -1.05
CA ALA A 190 -16.71 -2.72 -1.91
C ALA A 190 -15.57 -1.93 -2.55
N THR A 191 -14.37 -2.49 -2.47
CA THR A 191 -13.19 -1.94 -3.14
C THR A 191 -13.15 -2.43 -4.59
N TRP A 192 -12.18 -1.96 -5.36
CA TRP A 192 -11.94 -2.46 -6.71
C TRP A 192 -11.40 -3.90 -6.71
N PHE A 193 -10.99 -4.42 -5.55
CA PHE A 193 -10.29 -5.70 -5.41
C PHE A 193 -11.06 -6.76 -4.63
N GLY A 194 -11.99 -6.34 -3.77
CA GLY A 194 -12.78 -7.26 -2.97
C GLY A 194 -13.99 -6.60 -2.31
N ILE A 195 -14.90 -7.45 -1.88
CA ILE A 195 -16.13 -7.08 -1.18
C ILE A 195 -15.96 -7.49 0.28
N PRO A 196 -15.84 -6.54 1.23
CA PRO A 196 -15.77 -6.88 2.65
C PRO A 196 -17.12 -7.45 3.12
N THR A 197 -17.06 -8.41 4.03
CA THR A 197 -18.20 -9.01 4.72
C THR A 197 -17.90 -9.09 6.21
N GLU A 198 -18.90 -9.35 7.04
CA GLU A 198 -18.74 -9.47 8.50
C GLU A 198 -17.73 -10.54 8.91
N SER A 199 -17.43 -11.50 8.03
CA SER A 199 -16.51 -12.59 8.32
C SER A 199 -15.18 -12.48 7.58
N GLY A 200 -15.04 -11.65 6.54
CA GLY A 200 -13.82 -11.57 5.74
C GLY A 200 -14.04 -10.83 4.43
N ALA A 201 -13.44 -11.30 3.33
CA ALA A 201 -13.58 -10.66 2.01
C ALA A 201 -14.00 -11.67 0.94
N GLU A 202 -14.66 -11.18 -0.11
CA GLU A 202 -15.10 -11.95 -1.27
C GLU A 202 -14.54 -11.36 -2.57
N ASN A 203 -14.31 -12.23 -3.57
CA ASN A 203 -13.85 -11.83 -4.90
C ASN A 203 -14.95 -11.15 -5.71
N HIS A 204 -14.53 -10.29 -6.65
CA HIS A 204 -15.37 -9.89 -7.79
C HIS A 204 -15.41 -10.98 -8.85
N TYR A 205 -16.54 -11.08 -9.56
CA TYR A 205 -16.75 -11.99 -10.67
C TYR A 205 -17.24 -11.22 -11.89
N GLU A 206 -16.90 -11.69 -13.08
CA GLU A 206 -17.36 -11.10 -14.34
C GLU A 206 -18.87 -11.30 -14.50
N ASP A 207 -19.58 -10.24 -14.90
CA ASP A 207 -21.04 -10.25 -15.05
C ASP A 207 -21.53 -11.23 -16.14
N ASP A 208 -20.69 -11.48 -17.16
CA ASP A 208 -21.08 -12.24 -18.35
C ASP A 208 -21.03 -13.77 -18.13
N ASP A 209 -19.97 -14.27 -17.48
CA ASP A 209 -19.71 -15.71 -17.34
C ASP A 209 -19.49 -16.18 -15.89
N GLY A 210 -19.49 -15.26 -14.92
CA GLY A 210 -19.30 -15.56 -13.51
C GLY A 210 -17.90 -16.07 -13.18
N THR A 211 -16.91 -15.87 -14.07
CA THR A 211 -15.52 -16.20 -13.76
C THR A 211 -14.91 -15.17 -12.80
N PRO A 212 -13.93 -15.56 -11.96
CA PRO A 212 -13.26 -14.61 -11.07
C PRO A 212 -12.53 -13.52 -11.87
N SER A 213 -12.75 -12.26 -11.51
CA SER A 213 -12.15 -11.12 -12.22
C SER A 213 -10.64 -10.98 -11.96
N ASP A 214 -9.88 -10.67 -13.01
CA ASP A 214 -8.48 -10.19 -12.90
C ASP A 214 -8.47 -8.70 -12.52
N VAL A 215 -8.81 -8.42 -11.26
CA VAL A 215 -8.79 -7.07 -10.70
C VAL A 215 -7.37 -6.52 -10.56
N TRP A 216 -6.36 -7.38 -10.47
CA TRP A 216 -4.95 -6.98 -10.43
C TRP A 216 -4.50 -6.31 -11.72
N GLY A 217 -4.65 -7.00 -12.85
CA GLY A 217 -4.31 -6.46 -14.17
C GLY A 217 -5.16 -5.26 -14.55
N ARG A 218 -6.45 -5.28 -14.17
CA ARG A 218 -7.39 -4.21 -14.51
C ARG A 218 -7.17 -2.92 -13.71
N PHE A 219 -6.74 -3.02 -12.45
CA PHE A 219 -6.75 -1.90 -11.53
C PHE A 219 -5.42 -1.62 -10.85
N GLU A 220 -4.76 -2.63 -10.29
CA GLU A 220 -3.52 -2.43 -9.53
C GLU A 220 -2.36 -2.02 -10.44
N ILE A 221 -2.16 -2.73 -11.56
CA ILE A 221 -1.08 -2.43 -12.50
C ILE A 221 -1.23 -1.01 -13.07
N PRO A 222 -2.39 -0.60 -13.63
CA PRO A 222 -2.57 0.77 -14.10
C PRO A 222 -2.41 1.83 -13.00
N TYR A 223 -2.86 1.55 -11.78
CA TYR A 223 -2.72 2.47 -10.65
C TYR A 223 -1.25 2.68 -10.28
N ARG A 224 -0.48 1.59 -10.08
CA ARG A 224 0.96 1.65 -9.78
C ARG A 224 1.74 2.36 -10.88
N ASN A 225 1.49 2.00 -12.13
CA ASN A 225 2.19 2.55 -13.29
C ASN A 225 1.74 3.97 -13.65
N GLY A 226 0.67 4.48 -13.02
CA GLY A 226 0.20 5.86 -13.19
C GLY A 226 1.28 6.91 -12.92
N ILE A 227 2.23 6.63 -12.02
CA ILE A 227 3.37 7.51 -11.78
C ILE A 227 4.17 7.75 -13.07
N PHE A 228 4.34 6.75 -13.94
CA PHE A 228 5.12 6.90 -15.16
C PHE A 228 4.44 7.75 -16.23
N SER A 229 3.12 7.91 -16.15
CA SER A 229 2.31 8.65 -17.14
C SER A 229 1.87 10.03 -16.66
N GLN A 230 2.03 10.35 -15.38
CA GLN A 230 1.60 11.63 -14.80
C GLN A 230 2.80 12.50 -14.45
N THR A 231 2.95 13.64 -15.12
CA THR A 231 3.90 14.68 -14.69
C THR A 231 3.43 15.23 -13.32
N PRO A 232 4.22 15.13 -12.25
CA PRO A 232 3.82 15.71 -10.96
C PRO A 232 3.67 17.23 -11.13
N LYS A 233 2.51 17.79 -10.75
CA LYS A 233 2.19 19.22 -10.96
C LYS A 233 3.16 20.20 -10.27
N PHE A 234 3.98 19.72 -9.34
CA PHE A 234 4.87 20.52 -8.51
C PHE A 234 6.33 20.01 -8.52
N THR A 235 6.70 19.20 -9.51
CA THR A 235 8.08 18.72 -9.67
C THR A 235 8.54 19.06 -11.08
N ASP A 236 9.54 19.93 -11.19
CA ASP A 236 10.19 20.22 -12.46
C ASP A 236 10.84 18.95 -13.00
N GLY A 237 10.69 18.67 -14.29
CA GLY A 237 11.17 17.44 -14.91
C GLY A 237 10.74 17.36 -16.37
N TYR A 238 11.12 16.29 -17.05
CA TYR A 238 10.59 16.00 -18.38
C TYR A 238 9.08 15.74 -18.32
N GLY A 239 8.37 16.11 -19.38
CA GLY A 239 6.99 15.68 -19.58
C GLY A 239 6.88 14.16 -19.59
N ARG A 240 5.80 13.61 -19.03
CA ARG A 240 5.53 12.15 -19.03
C ARG A 240 4.53 11.71 -20.09
N GLN A 241 4.16 12.61 -20.99
CA GLN A 241 3.26 12.37 -22.10
C GLN A 241 3.76 13.13 -23.32
N THR A 242 3.47 12.59 -24.49
CA THR A 242 3.82 13.19 -25.79
C THR A 242 2.78 12.75 -26.81
N SER A 243 2.46 13.64 -27.74
CA SER A 243 1.62 13.35 -28.90
C SER A 243 2.44 13.09 -30.17
N GLY A 244 3.75 13.28 -30.09
CA GLY A 244 4.69 13.14 -31.19
C GLY A 244 5.43 11.79 -31.19
N PRO A 245 6.41 11.65 -32.10
CA PRO A 245 7.24 10.46 -32.20
C PRO A 245 8.08 10.27 -30.93
N VAL A 246 8.30 9.03 -30.56
CA VAL A 246 9.15 8.66 -29.43
C VAL A 246 10.26 7.72 -29.86
N ARG A 247 11.43 7.90 -29.25
CA ARG A 247 12.52 6.92 -29.29
C ARG A 247 12.52 6.15 -28.00
N TYR A 248 12.64 4.83 -28.08
CA TYR A 248 12.65 3.99 -26.90
C TYR A 248 13.69 2.87 -26.98
N VAL A 249 14.07 2.37 -25.82
CA VAL A 249 14.92 1.19 -25.66
C VAL A 249 14.30 0.22 -24.65
N PRO A 250 14.34 -1.09 -24.92
CA PRO A 250 13.91 -2.08 -23.94
C PRO A 250 14.89 -2.15 -22.78
N VAL A 251 14.37 -2.06 -21.56
CA VAL A 251 15.11 -2.33 -20.32
C VAL A 251 14.92 -3.81 -19.99
N ARG A 252 16.03 -4.54 -19.93
CA ARG A 252 16.03 -5.98 -19.72
C ARG A 252 16.48 -6.32 -18.30
N GLY A 253 15.68 -7.13 -17.62
CA GLY A 253 16.06 -7.80 -16.38
C GLY A 253 16.73 -9.14 -16.68
N GLU A 254 16.90 -9.98 -15.66
CA GLU A 254 17.55 -11.29 -15.81
C GLU A 254 16.74 -12.27 -16.67
N ARG A 255 15.40 -12.16 -16.63
CA ARG A 255 14.49 -13.17 -17.20
C ARG A 255 13.56 -12.62 -18.28
N GLU A 256 13.34 -11.31 -18.30
CA GLU A 256 12.36 -10.68 -19.19
C GLU A 256 12.64 -9.20 -19.44
N VAL A 257 11.84 -8.58 -20.31
CA VAL A 257 11.81 -7.13 -20.49
C VAL A 257 10.97 -6.52 -19.38
N LEU A 258 11.57 -5.60 -18.61
CA LEU A 258 10.93 -4.91 -17.49
C LEU A 258 10.10 -3.70 -17.97
N GLY A 259 10.44 -3.16 -19.14
CA GLY A 259 9.73 -2.02 -19.70
C GLY A 259 10.58 -1.31 -20.75
N TYR A 260 10.18 -0.08 -21.07
CA TYR A 260 10.79 0.69 -22.15
C TYR A 260 11.12 2.10 -21.67
N LEU A 261 12.41 2.44 -21.68
CA LEU A 261 12.85 3.80 -21.45
C LEU A 261 12.66 4.59 -22.74
N TRP A 262 12.00 5.75 -22.70
CA TRP A 262 11.67 6.51 -23.91
C TRP A 262 11.87 8.02 -23.76
N ALA A 263 12.04 8.68 -24.90
CA ALA A 263 12.25 10.13 -25.00
C ALA A 263 11.63 10.72 -26.28
N SER A 264 11.22 11.99 -26.17
CA SER A 264 10.70 12.85 -27.23
C SER A 264 11.20 14.28 -27.00
N ASP A 265 12.10 14.75 -27.86
CA ASP A 265 12.61 16.14 -27.79
C ASP A 265 11.53 17.15 -28.19
N THR A 266 10.63 16.78 -29.11
CA THR A 266 9.56 17.63 -29.64
C THR A 266 8.68 18.18 -28.52
N ASP A 267 8.32 17.32 -27.56
CA ASP A 267 7.44 17.66 -26.45
C ASP A 267 8.20 17.83 -25.12
N GLY A 268 9.54 17.78 -25.14
CA GLY A 268 10.37 17.85 -23.93
C GLY A 268 10.05 16.74 -22.94
N ALA A 269 9.75 15.53 -23.43
CA ALA A 269 9.19 14.44 -22.66
C ALA A 269 10.11 13.22 -22.62
N ALA A 270 10.23 12.60 -21.45
CA ALA A 270 10.95 11.34 -21.26
C ALA A 270 10.38 10.64 -20.03
N SER A 271 10.19 9.34 -20.14
CA SER A 271 9.67 8.52 -19.05
C SER A 271 10.04 7.06 -19.28
N PHE A 272 9.40 6.19 -18.51
CA PHE A 272 9.54 4.74 -18.58
C PHE A 272 8.17 4.09 -18.73
N GLU A 273 7.91 3.34 -19.79
CA GLU A 273 6.70 2.52 -19.88
C GLU A 273 6.98 1.14 -19.28
N ALA A 274 6.50 0.92 -18.05
CA ALA A 274 6.62 -0.36 -17.36
C ALA A 274 5.81 -1.44 -18.08
N ARG A 275 6.39 -2.64 -18.21
CA ARG A 275 5.71 -3.76 -18.86
C ARG A 275 4.79 -4.47 -17.87
N ASP A 276 3.52 -4.61 -18.19
CA ASP A 276 2.50 -5.16 -17.29
C ASP A 276 2.81 -6.61 -16.90
N ALA A 277 3.31 -7.40 -17.86
CA ALA A 277 3.71 -8.80 -17.64
C ALA A 277 4.81 -8.97 -16.57
N ALA A 278 5.69 -7.97 -16.41
CA ALA A 278 6.81 -7.96 -15.46
C ALA A 278 6.43 -7.33 -14.09
N ASP A 279 5.20 -6.81 -13.95
CA ASP A 279 4.55 -6.42 -12.69
C ASP A 279 5.45 -5.59 -11.74
N LEU A 280 5.76 -6.11 -10.54
CA LEU A 280 6.49 -5.39 -9.51
C LEU A 280 7.94 -5.10 -9.92
N ASP A 281 8.58 -6.01 -10.65
CA ASP A 281 9.95 -5.83 -11.12
C ASP A 281 10.02 -4.69 -12.14
N ALA A 282 9.01 -4.58 -13.02
CA ALA A 282 8.85 -3.46 -13.95
C ALA A 282 8.67 -2.12 -13.23
N TYR A 283 7.79 -2.10 -12.22
CA TYR A 283 7.53 -0.92 -11.41
C TYR A 283 8.79 -0.44 -10.67
N GLN A 284 9.50 -1.35 -9.98
CA GLN A 284 10.73 -1.03 -9.26
C GLN A 284 11.83 -0.51 -10.18
N ALA A 285 12.03 -1.17 -11.33
CA ALA A 285 12.97 -0.70 -12.34
C ALA A 285 12.61 0.71 -12.83
N GLY A 286 11.32 0.93 -13.14
CA GLY A 286 10.82 2.21 -13.60
C GLY A 286 11.08 3.35 -12.61
N LEU A 287 10.95 3.12 -11.30
CA LEU A 287 11.27 4.13 -10.28
C LEU A 287 12.76 4.54 -10.33
N VAL A 288 13.67 3.58 -10.50
CA VAL A 288 15.10 3.86 -10.63
C VAL A 288 15.36 4.68 -11.90
N TRP A 289 14.76 4.30 -13.02
CA TRP A 289 14.93 5.03 -14.29
C TRP A 289 14.33 6.43 -14.26
N LEU A 290 13.18 6.63 -13.61
CA LEU A 290 12.63 7.97 -13.37
C LEU A 290 13.58 8.83 -12.55
N GLY A 291 14.21 8.27 -11.51
CA GLY A 291 15.23 8.98 -10.72
C GLY A 291 16.41 9.43 -11.59
N ARG A 292 16.92 8.53 -12.43
CA ARG A 292 18.03 8.84 -13.35
C ARG A 292 17.65 9.89 -14.42
N LEU A 293 16.43 9.82 -14.96
CA LEU A 293 15.90 10.84 -15.87
C LEU A 293 15.80 12.21 -15.19
N GLN A 294 15.39 12.23 -13.91
CA GLN A 294 15.32 13.47 -13.13
C GLN A 294 16.71 14.09 -12.91
N GLU A 295 17.74 13.27 -12.66
CA GLU A 295 19.14 13.73 -12.57
C GLU A 295 19.63 14.30 -13.91
N ALA A 296 19.30 13.65 -15.03
CA ALA A 296 19.62 14.14 -16.37
C ALA A 296 18.93 15.49 -16.67
N TYR A 297 17.66 15.63 -16.30
CA TYR A 297 16.92 16.88 -16.41
C TYR A 297 17.56 17.99 -15.56
N GLY A 298 17.95 17.69 -14.32
CA GLY A 298 18.65 18.63 -13.43
C GLY A 298 19.99 19.13 -13.98
N ARG A 299 20.63 18.36 -14.87
CA ARG A 299 21.84 18.76 -15.63
C ARG A 299 21.53 19.50 -16.93
N GLY A 300 20.26 19.70 -17.27
CA GLY A 300 19.81 20.43 -18.46
C GLY A 300 19.94 19.67 -19.77
N LEU A 301 19.95 18.33 -19.73
CA LEU A 301 20.00 17.52 -20.94
C LEU A 301 18.66 17.57 -21.70
N LEU A 302 18.73 17.38 -23.02
CA LEU A 302 17.53 17.10 -23.82
C LEU A 302 17.08 15.65 -23.59
N PRO A 303 15.79 15.33 -23.73
CA PRO A 303 15.27 13.97 -23.58
C PRO A 303 16.08 12.88 -24.30
N THR A 304 16.39 13.06 -25.59
CA THR A 304 17.12 12.03 -26.35
C THR A 304 18.61 11.95 -25.99
N ALA A 305 19.20 13.07 -25.55
CA ALA A 305 20.56 13.08 -25.03
C ALA A 305 20.63 12.33 -23.68
N ALA A 306 19.63 12.52 -22.82
CA ALA A 306 19.48 11.75 -21.59
C ALA A 306 19.27 10.26 -21.89
N LEU A 307 18.43 9.91 -22.87
CA LEU A 307 18.23 8.52 -23.28
C LEU A 307 19.54 7.86 -23.72
N ALA A 308 20.33 8.53 -24.56
CA ALA A 308 21.62 8.02 -25.03
C ALA A 308 22.61 7.80 -23.87
N GLU A 309 22.69 8.75 -22.92
CA GLU A 309 23.55 8.60 -21.74
C GLU A 309 23.11 7.41 -20.86
N LEU A 310 21.81 7.26 -20.66
CA LEU A 310 21.25 6.21 -19.80
C LEU A 310 21.40 4.80 -20.39
N MET A 311 21.51 4.66 -21.72
CA MET A 311 21.84 3.40 -22.37
C MET A 311 23.27 2.92 -22.10
N GLU A 312 24.19 3.85 -21.81
CA GLU A 312 25.57 3.50 -21.45
C GLU A 312 25.71 3.11 -19.97
N HIS A 313 24.66 3.33 -19.17
CA HIS A 313 24.69 3.04 -17.75
C HIS A 313 24.62 1.52 -17.51
N ALA A 314 25.57 1.01 -16.72
CA ALA A 314 25.51 -0.36 -16.25
C ALA A 314 24.28 -0.53 -15.36
N GLY A 315 23.36 -1.41 -15.78
CA GLY A 315 22.23 -1.80 -14.97
C GLY A 315 22.64 -2.55 -13.69
N ASP A 316 21.72 -2.62 -12.73
CA ASP A 316 21.79 -3.54 -11.61
C ASP A 316 20.62 -4.53 -11.65
N ARG A 317 20.55 -5.42 -10.66
CA ARG A 317 19.50 -6.45 -10.58
C ARG A 317 18.09 -5.87 -10.49
N VAL A 318 17.94 -4.68 -9.92
CA VAL A 318 16.64 -4.00 -9.74
C VAL A 318 16.31 -3.14 -10.96
N SER A 319 17.26 -2.35 -11.46
CA SER A 319 17.00 -1.46 -12.59
C SER A 319 16.93 -2.21 -13.93
N GLY A 320 17.52 -3.40 -14.00
CA GLY A 320 17.87 -4.01 -15.28
C GLY A 320 18.82 -3.11 -16.08
N HIS A 321 19.05 -3.44 -17.34
CA HIS A 321 19.91 -2.67 -18.23
C HIS A 321 19.15 -2.22 -19.50
N ALA A 322 19.27 -0.93 -19.84
CA ALA A 322 18.97 -0.44 -21.18
C ALA A 322 20.18 -0.84 -22.05
N GLY A 323 20.05 -1.85 -22.91
CA GLY A 323 21.18 -2.31 -23.72
C GLY A 323 21.73 -1.21 -24.64
N SER A 324 22.94 -1.40 -25.17
CA SER A 324 23.59 -0.46 -26.12
C SER A 324 23.04 -0.56 -27.56
N ALA A 325 21.82 -1.07 -27.73
CA ALA A 325 21.18 -1.20 -29.04
C ALA A 325 20.62 0.15 -29.48
N GLU A 326 20.66 0.46 -30.78
CA GLU A 326 20.10 1.72 -31.29
C GLU A 326 18.63 1.90 -30.85
N PRO A 327 18.24 3.11 -30.39
CA PRO A 327 16.86 3.40 -30.01
C PRO A 327 15.90 3.14 -31.16
N ILE A 328 14.78 2.48 -30.86
CA ILE A 328 13.71 2.21 -31.81
C ILE A 328 12.80 3.44 -31.83
N GLU A 329 12.46 3.92 -33.03
CA GLU A 329 11.55 5.05 -33.20
C GLU A 329 10.14 4.54 -33.55
N VAL A 330 9.12 5.12 -32.90
CA VAL A 330 7.72 4.95 -33.29
C VAL A 330 7.07 6.31 -33.44
N ASP A 331 6.24 6.44 -34.47
CA ASP A 331 5.62 7.72 -34.85
C ASP A 331 4.59 8.21 -33.82
N GLU A 332 4.04 7.30 -33.03
CA GLU A 332 2.96 7.59 -32.09
C GLU A 332 3.18 6.83 -30.77
N PHE A 333 3.19 7.57 -29.66
CA PHE A 333 3.47 7.04 -28.33
C PHE A 333 2.54 5.90 -27.88
N TRP A 334 1.28 5.86 -28.35
CA TRP A 334 0.35 4.79 -27.97
C TRP A 334 0.83 3.39 -28.42
N LYS A 335 1.60 3.30 -29.51
CA LYS A 335 2.18 2.02 -29.98
C LYS A 335 3.17 1.45 -28.96
N LEU A 336 3.91 2.33 -28.26
CA LEU A 336 4.80 1.91 -27.18
C LEU A 336 4.00 1.43 -25.97
N ARG A 337 2.87 2.08 -25.65
CA ARG A 337 2.00 1.65 -24.56
C ARG A 337 1.37 0.30 -24.80
N GLU A 338 0.87 0.03 -26.00
CA GLU A 338 0.36 -1.31 -26.35
C GLU A 338 1.44 -2.38 -26.22
N LEU A 339 2.66 -2.07 -26.63
CA LEU A 339 3.80 -2.99 -26.47
C LEU A 339 4.16 -3.26 -24.99
N ALA A 340 3.93 -2.29 -24.11
CA ALA A 340 4.11 -2.45 -22.67
C ALA A 340 2.99 -3.26 -22.01
N GLN A 341 1.79 -3.26 -22.59
CA GLN A 341 0.62 -4.00 -22.10
C GLN A 341 0.61 -5.48 -22.54
N SER A 342 1.45 -5.85 -23.52
CA SER A 342 1.55 -7.22 -24.08
C SER A 342 2.57 -8.11 -23.37
#